data_AF-A0A497RVA0-F1
#
_entry.id   AF-A0A497RVA0-F1
#
_cell.length_a   1.000
_cell.length_b   1.000
_cell.length_c   1.000
_cell.angle_alpha   90.00
_cell.angle_beta   90.00
_cell.angle_gamma   90.00
#
_symmetry.space_group_name_H-M   'P 1'
#
loop_
_entity.id
_entity.type
_entity.pdbx_description
1 polymer ?
#
loop_
_entity_poly.entity_id
_entity_poly.type
_entity_poly.pdbx_seq_one_letter_code
_entity_poly.pdbx_strand_id
1 'polypeptide(L)'
;MEIGYAYKTKEGEKVAKAMGRDLDISLKKAVEICSRLRGMKLKDAIKLLEAVSKLEKSIPFTRYKSGVGHRKGLRGKEKIGKFPQKAALKILDVLRNLQSNAEYKGLDAENLKIVNIQAKKGITRLRRKPKGRWRPWRRQLVHIEVVAKEG
;
A
#
# COMPACT_ATOMS: atom_id res chain seq x y z
N MET A 1 -6.49 -17.42 11.86
CA MET A 1 -7.49 -16.35 11.70
C MET A 1 -7.48 -15.95 10.22
N GLU A 2 -8.52 -16.29 9.49
CA GLU A 2 -8.58 -16.06 8.04
C GLU A 2 -8.89 -14.58 7.78
N ILE A 3 -8.02 -13.91 7.02
CA ILE A 3 -8.17 -12.48 6.71
C ILE A 3 -8.93 -12.37 5.40
N GLY A 4 -10.22 -12.00 5.52
CA GLY A 4 -11.09 -11.70 4.38
C GLY A 4 -10.85 -10.30 3.79
N TYR A 5 -11.27 -10.14 2.54
CA TYR A 5 -11.32 -8.84 1.87
C TYR A 5 -12.44 -7.98 2.48
N ALA A 6 -12.16 -6.70 2.75
CA ALA A 6 -13.22 -5.79 3.21
C ALA A 6 -14.17 -5.39 2.06
N TYR A 7 -13.68 -5.40 0.82
CA TYR A 7 -14.48 -5.06 -0.35
C TYR A 7 -15.35 -6.25 -0.76
N LYS A 8 -16.67 -6.05 -0.73
CA LYS A 8 -17.66 -7.03 -1.22
C LYS A 8 -17.81 -6.87 -2.73
N THR A 9 -17.39 -7.89 -3.48
CA THR A 9 -17.65 -7.99 -4.92
C THR A 9 -19.00 -8.64 -5.16
N LYS A 10 -19.73 -8.18 -6.17
CA LYS A 10 -20.92 -8.90 -6.65
C LYS A 10 -20.49 -10.07 -7.54
N GLU A 11 -21.32 -11.11 -7.59
CA GLU A 11 -21.11 -12.21 -8.53
C GLU A 11 -21.19 -11.70 -9.97
N GLY A 12 -20.30 -12.19 -10.84
CA GLY A 12 -20.20 -11.76 -12.24
C GLY A 12 -19.36 -10.50 -12.50
N GLU A 13 -18.82 -9.83 -11.47
CA GLU A 13 -17.94 -8.66 -11.71
C GLU A 13 -16.53 -9.09 -12.16
N LYS A 14 -16.07 -8.46 -13.25
CA LYS A 14 -14.71 -8.57 -13.78
C LYS A 14 -13.68 -7.91 -12.86
N VAL A 15 -13.27 -8.64 -11.83
CA VAL A 15 -12.45 -8.12 -10.72
C VAL A 15 -11.23 -9.00 -10.45
N ALA A 16 -10.06 -8.38 -10.36
CA ALA A 16 -8.83 -8.97 -9.87
C ALA A 16 -8.66 -8.64 -8.38
N LYS A 17 -8.15 -9.60 -7.60
CA LYS A 17 -7.88 -9.47 -6.17
C LYS A 17 -6.44 -9.91 -5.88
N ALA A 18 -5.76 -9.20 -4.99
CA ALA A 18 -4.46 -9.58 -4.47
C ALA A 18 -4.35 -9.19 -2.99
N MET A 19 -3.55 -9.94 -2.24
CA MET A 19 -3.32 -9.66 -0.82
C MET A 19 -1.86 -9.94 -0.46
N GLY A 20 -1.21 -8.96 0.17
CA GLY A 20 0.07 -9.16 0.84
C GLY A 20 -0.19 -9.38 2.34
N ARG A 21 0.28 -10.51 2.89
CA ARG A 21 0.12 -10.84 4.31
C ARG A 21 1.43 -10.65 5.07
N ASP A 22 1.32 -10.21 6.32
CA ASP A 22 2.44 -10.13 7.27
C ASP A 22 3.66 -9.34 6.76
N LEU A 23 3.39 -8.28 5.98
CA LEU A 23 4.42 -7.44 5.41
C LEU A 23 5.11 -6.62 6.50
N ASP A 24 6.43 -6.69 6.51
CA ASP A 24 7.29 -5.98 7.45
C ASP A 24 7.50 -4.52 7.02
N ILE A 25 6.43 -3.73 7.10
CA ILE A 25 6.41 -2.32 6.73
C ILE A 25 5.67 -1.49 7.78
N SER A 26 5.88 -0.18 7.76
CA SER A 26 5.14 0.71 8.66
C SER A 26 3.70 0.88 8.18
N LEU A 27 2.72 0.58 9.04
CA LEU A 27 1.30 0.80 8.76
C LEU A 27 1.02 2.24 8.32
N LYS A 28 1.59 3.23 9.03
CA LYS A 28 1.37 4.64 8.73
C LYS A 28 1.78 4.99 7.30
N LYS A 29 2.95 4.53 6.88
CA LYS A 29 3.45 4.75 5.51
C LYS A 29 2.61 3.99 4.49
N ALA A 30 2.24 2.75 4.78
CA ALA A 30 1.40 1.94 3.91
C ALA A 30 0.02 2.59 3.69
N VAL A 31 -0.60 3.17 4.73
CA VAL A 31 -1.90 3.85 4.61
C VAL A 31 -1.82 5.06 3.67
N GLU A 32 -0.79 5.90 3.79
CA GLU A 32 -0.62 7.06 2.89
C GLU A 32 -0.39 6.61 1.43
N ILE A 33 0.42 5.57 1.23
CA ILE A 33 0.61 4.98 -0.11
C ILE A 33 -0.71 4.47 -0.67
N CYS A 34 -1.44 3.63 0.09
CA CYS A 34 -2.74 3.09 -0.34
C CYS A 34 -3.71 4.21 -0.68
N SER A 35 -3.75 5.27 0.12
CA SER A 35 -4.62 6.43 -0.13
C SER A 35 -4.28 7.12 -1.45
N ARG A 36 -3.00 7.22 -1.81
CA ARG A 36 -2.57 7.83 -3.07
C ARG A 36 -2.89 6.97 -4.29
N LEU A 37 -2.81 5.65 -4.15
CA LEU A 37 -3.02 4.69 -5.24
C LEU A 37 -4.50 4.42 -5.55
N ARG A 38 -5.41 4.73 -4.63
CA ARG A 38 -6.84 4.50 -4.80
C ARG A 38 -7.37 5.29 -6.01
N GLY A 39 -8.05 4.61 -6.92
CA GLY A 39 -8.62 5.21 -8.13
C GLY A 39 -7.65 5.37 -9.30
N MET A 40 -6.37 5.01 -9.16
CA MET A 40 -5.41 5.02 -10.27
C MET A 40 -5.58 3.80 -11.17
N LYS A 41 -5.14 3.92 -12.43
CA LYS A 41 -4.89 2.76 -13.29
C LYS A 41 -3.73 1.95 -12.74
N LEU A 42 -3.76 0.63 -12.90
CA LEU A 42 -2.75 -0.27 -12.35
C LEU A 42 -1.33 0.06 -12.87
N LYS A 43 -1.20 0.34 -14.18
CA LYS A 43 0.07 0.73 -14.79
C LYS A 43 0.66 2.00 -14.19
N ASP A 44 -0.17 3.02 -13.96
CA ASP A 44 0.27 4.29 -13.36
C ASP A 44 0.66 4.13 -11.90
N ALA A 45 -0.06 3.29 -11.16
CA ALA A 45 0.26 2.93 -9.79
C ALA A 45 1.65 2.26 -9.68
N ILE A 46 1.94 1.29 -10.57
CA ILE A 46 3.24 0.62 -10.64
C ILE A 46 4.35 1.64 -10.93
N LYS A 47 4.20 2.45 -11.98
CA LYS A 47 5.15 3.51 -12.34
C LYS A 47 5.41 4.49 -11.20
N LEU A 48 4.36 4.89 -10.48
CA LEU A 48 4.49 5.78 -9.33
C LEU A 48 5.31 5.13 -8.20
N LEU A 49 5.06 3.87 -7.87
CA LEU A 49 5.81 3.17 -6.83
C LEU A 49 7.28 2.94 -7.20
N GLU A 50 7.57 2.69 -8.47
CA GLU A 50 8.94 2.59 -8.98
C GLU A 50 9.68 3.94 -8.90
N ALA A 51 9.01 5.04 -9.22
CA ALA A 51 9.59 6.38 -9.02
C ALA A 51 9.82 6.70 -7.53
N VAL A 52 8.95 6.22 -6.64
CA VAL A 52 9.10 6.41 -5.18
C VAL A 52 10.25 5.57 -4.62
N SER A 53 10.46 4.35 -5.13
CA SER A 53 11.59 3.52 -4.72
C SER A 53 12.93 4.14 -5.13
N LYS A 54 12.95 4.83 -6.27
CA LYS A 54 14.10 5.61 -6.78
C LYS A 54 14.26 7.01 -6.17
N LEU A 55 13.43 7.40 -5.18
CA LEU A 55 13.44 8.73 -4.55
C LEU A 55 13.09 9.90 -5.49
N GLU A 56 12.52 9.64 -6.67
CA GLU A 56 12.19 10.66 -7.66
C GLU A 56 10.85 11.35 -7.33
N LYS A 57 9.85 10.58 -6.91
CA LYS A 57 8.52 11.08 -6.57
C LYS A 57 8.22 10.88 -5.10
N SER A 58 7.79 11.95 -4.43
CA SER A 58 7.35 11.90 -3.03
C SER A 58 5.88 11.50 -2.93
N ILE A 59 5.52 10.84 -1.83
CA ILE A 59 4.14 10.55 -1.48
C ILE A 59 3.66 11.60 -0.48
N PRO A 60 2.49 12.23 -0.72
CA PRO A 60 1.92 13.17 0.23
C PRO A 60 1.47 12.44 1.50
N PHE A 61 1.73 13.04 2.66
CA PHE A 61 1.29 12.53 3.95
C PHE A 61 0.15 13.42 4.45
N THR A 62 -1.05 12.85 4.50
CA THR A 62 -2.29 13.57 4.82
C THR A 62 -2.77 13.31 6.24
N ARG A 63 -2.76 12.05 6.67
CA ARG A 63 -3.22 11.61 8.00
C ARG A 63 -2.08 11.60 9.00
N TYR A 64 -0.95 10.97 8.67
CA TYR A 64 0.20 10.78 9.56
C TYR A 64 1.31 11.82 9.32
N LYS A 65 0.95 13.11 9.35
CA LYS A 65 1.79 14.23 8.92
C LYS A 65 2.62 14.93 10.02
N SER A 66 2.43 14.58 11.30
CA SER A 66 3.16 15.19 12.42
C SER A 66 4.68 14.97 12.29
N GLY A 67 5.47 16.05 12.39
CA GLY A 67 6.93 16.01 12.28
C GLY A 67 7.45 15.63 10.89
N VAL A 68 6.65 15.82 9.84
CA VAL A 68 7.07 15.60 8.45
C VAL A 68 7.32 16.95 7.78
N GLY A 69 8.49 17.11 7.17
CA GLY A 69 8.87 18.33 6.47
C GLY A 69 8.12 18.54 5.16
N HIS A 70 8.08 19.80 4.72
CA HIS A 70 7.56 20.17 3.40
C HIS A 70 8.44 19.61 2.28
N ARG A 71 7.83 19.34 1.12
CA ARG A 71 8.54 18.85 -0.07
C ARG A 71 8.20 19.68 -1.30
N LYS A 72 9.24 19.96 -2.09
CA LYS A 72 9.11 20.60 -3.41
C LYS A 72 8.33 19.65 -4.34
N GLY A 73 7.40 20.21 -5.12
CA GLY A 73 6.54 19.45 -6.03
C GLY A 73 5.18 19.07 -5.46
N LEU A 74 4.97 19.17 -4.15
CA LEU A 74 3.64 19.05 -3.54
C LEU A 74 3.08 20.44 -3.25
N ARG A 75 1.77 20.64 -3.49
CA ARG A 75 1.10 21.94 -3.36
C ARG A 75 -0.15 21.84 -2.46
N GLY A 76 -0.65 23.01 -2.03
CA GLY A 76 -1.90 23.10 -1.26
C GLY A 76 -1.88 22.32 0.05
N LYS A 77 -2.91 21.49 0.27
CA LYS A 77 -3.05 20.65 1.47
C LYS A 77 -2.06 19.47 1.51
N GLU A 78 -1.36 19.20 0.40
CA GLU A 78 -0.44 18.08 0.24
C GLU A 78 1.03 18.46 0.37
N LYS A 79 1.38 19.70 0.75
CA LYS A 79 2.77 20.21 0.86
C LYS A 79 3.74 19.33 1.66
N ILE A 80 3.21 18.45 2.51
CA ILE A 80 3.97 17.55 3.39
C ILE A 80 4.09 16.16 2.75
N GLY A 81 5.31 15.61 2.67
CA GLY A 81 5.52 14.29 2.06
C GLY A 81 6.82 13.59 2.42
N LYS A 82 6.89 12.28 2.14
CA LYS A 82 8.09 11.46 2.31
C LYS A 82 8.28 10.50 1.13
N PHE A 83 9.44 9.84 1.10
CA PHE A 83 9.75 8.75 0.18
C PHE A 83 9.79 7.41 0.93
N PRO A 84 8.64 6.72 1.09
CA PRO A 84 8.56 5.49 1.85
C PRO A 84 9.06 4.26 1.05
N GLN A 85 10.33 4.24 0.65
CA GLN A 85 10.93 3.22 -0.25
C GLN A 85 10.59 1.77 0.13
N LYS A 86 10.86 1.37 1.39
CA LYS A 86 10.59 0.00 1.85
C LYS A 86 9.13 -0.42 1.69
N ALA A 87 8.20 0.50 1.97
CA ALA A 87 6.78 0.22 1.84
C ALA A 87 6.34 0.22 0.38
N ALA A 88 6.91 1.11 -0.44
CA ALA A 88 6.66 1.15 -1.88
C ALA A 88 7.07 -0.16 -2.56
N LEU A 89 8.28 -0.68 -2.28
CA LEU A 89 8.75 -1.96 -2.82
C LEU A 89 7.81 -3.12 -2.48
N LYS A 90 7.41 -3.25 -1.21
CA LYS A 90 6.50 -4.33 -0.79
C LYS A 90 5.09 -4.21 -1.37
N ILE A 91 4.61 -2.99 -1.61
CA ILE A 91 3.31 -2.77 -2.26
C ILE A 91 3.42 -3.03 -3.77
N LEU A 92 4.54 -2.69 -4.40
CA LEU A 92 4.83 -2.98 -5.80
C LEU A 92 4.72 -4.49 -6.07
N ASP A 93 5.31 -5.32 -5.20
CA ASP A 93 5.18 -6.78 -5.29
C ASP A 93 3.71 -7.24 -5.28
N VAL A 94 2.87 -6.64 -4.42
CA VAL A 94 1.44 -6.96 -4.35
C VAL A 94 0.69 -6.52 -5.61
N LEU A 95 1.05 -5.38 -6.21
CA LEU A 95 0.44 -4.91 -7.45
C LEU A 95 0.86 -5.75 -8.66
N ARG A 96 2.10 -6.24 -8.70
CA ARG A 96 2.54 -7.19 -9.74
C ARG A 96 1.78 -8.50 -9.64
N ASN A 97 1.58 -9.01 -8.43
CA ASN A 97 0.72 -10.18 -8.21
C ASN A 97 -0.73 -9.91 -8.65
N LEU A 98 -1.26 -8.71 -8.43
CA LEU A 98 -2.59 -8.33 -8.91
C LEU A 98 -2.66 -8.35 -10.45
N GLN A 99 -1.60 -7.87 -11.12
CA GLN A 99 -1.50 -7.89 -12.57
C GLN A 99 -1.53 -9.31 -13.10
N SER A 100 -0.68 -10.20 -12.57
CA SER A 100 -0.67 -11.63 -12.96
C SER A 100 -2.02 -12.30 -12.69
N ASN A 101 -2.69 -11.96 -11.59
CA ASN A 101 -4.03 -12.48 -11.31
C ASN A 101 -5.10 -11.95 -12.27
N ALA A 102 -4.95 -10.74 -12.80
CA ALA A 102 -5.85 -10.17 -13.80
C ALA A 102 -5.65 -10.86 -15.15
N GLU A 103 -4.40 -11.04 -15.57
CA GLU A 103 -4.02 -11.76 -16.79
C GLU A 103 -4.51 -13.21 -16.76
N TYR A 104 -4.35 -13.91 -15.63
CA TYR A 104 -4.87 -15.26 -15.45
C TYR A 104 -6.40 -15.35 -15.59
N LYS A 105 -7.12 -14.29 -15.22
CA LYS A 105 -8.58 -14.19 -15.37
C LYS A 105 -9.02 -13.72 -16.76
N GLY A 106 -8.09 -13.46 -17.67
CA GLY A 106 -8.38 -12.92 -19.00
C GLY A 106 -8.90 -11.47 -18.97
N LEU A 107 -8.58 -10.71 -17.92
CA LEU A 107 -8.93 -9.29 -17.82
C LEU A 107 -7.86 -8.44 -18.51
N ASP A 108 -8.28 -7.32 -19.11
CA ASP A 108 -7.35 -6.37 -19.70
C ASP A 108 -6.58 -5.60 -18.60
N ALA A 109 -5.29 -5.91 -18.48
CA ALA A 109 -4.38 -5.28 -17.54
C ALA A 109 -4.17 -3.78 -17.83
N GLU A 110 -4.43 -3.31 -19.05
CA GLU A 110 -4.27 -1.89 -19.42
C GLU A 110 -5.40 -1.01 -18.87
N ASN A 111 -6.62 -1.55 -18.88
CA ASN A 111 -7.83 -0.85 -18.44
C ASN A 111 -8.21 -1.17 -16.98
N LEU A 112 -7.35 -1.89 -16.26
CA LEU A 112 -7.55 -2.21 -14.85
C LEU A 112 -7.40 -0.97 -13.95
N LYS A 113 -8.45 -0.66 -13.19
CA LYS A 113 -8.47 0.46 -12.24
C LYS A 113 -8.54 -0.05 -10.80
N ILE A 114 -7.72 0.51 -9.91
CA ILE A 114 -7.71 0.15 -8.49
C ILE A 114 -8.95 0.75 -7.81
N VAL A 115 -9.92 -0.10 -7.49
CA VAL A 115 -11.18 0.31 -6.84
C VAL A 115 -10.98 0.40 -5.33
N ASN A 116 -10.41 -0.64 -4.73
CA ASN A 116 -10.16 -0.68 -3.30
C ASN A 116 -8.72 -1.08 -3.02
N ILE A 117 -8.06 -0.30 -2.17
CA ILE A 117 -6.75 -0.61 -1.63
C ILE A 117 -6.69 -0.14 -0.18
N GLN A 118 -6.27 -1.04 0.71
CA GLN A 118 -6.24 -0.79 2.14
C GLN A 118 -5.04 -1.49 2.80
N ALA A 119 -4.48 -0.82 3.80
CA ALA A 119 -3.49 -1.39 4.70
C ALA A 119 -4.14 -1.66 6.06
N LYS A 120 -4.11 -2.91 6.50
CA LYS A 120 -4.66 -3.39 7.78
C LYS A 120 -3.53 -3.73 8.74
N LYS A 121 -3.77 -3.53 10.04
CA LYS A 121 -2.84 -3.92 11.09
C LYS A 121 -2.75 -5.44 11.16
N GLY A 122 -1.54 -5.97 11.09
CA GLY A 122 -1.26 -7.38 11.30
C GLY A 122 -0.70 -7.69 12.67
N ILE A 123 -0.11 -8.88 12.78
CA ILE A 123 0.47 -9.38 14.04
C ILE A 123 1.59 -8.44 14.49
N THR A 124 1.63 -8.18 15.80
CA THR A 124 2.71 -7.42 16.41
C THR A 124 3.70 -8.37 17.05
N ARG A 125 4.92 -8.45 16.50
CA ARG A 125 6.01 -9.28 17.03
C ARG A 125 6.75 -8.53 18.13
N LEU A 126 7.00 -9.21 19.25
CA LEU A 126 7.88 -8.70 20.30
C LEU A 126 9.34 -8.82 19.84
N ARG A 127 10.15 -7.82 20.17
CA ARG A 127 11.60 -7.86 19.98
C ARG A 127 12.27 -7.83 21.35
N ARG A 128 13.44 -8.48 21.43
CA ARG A 128 14.31 -8.41 22.61
C ARG A 128 14.62 -6.94 22.92
N LYS A 129 14.40 -6.57 24.18
CA LYS A 129 14.71 -5.25 24.72
C LYS A 129 15.98 -5.33 25.60
N PRO A 130 16.72 -4.23 25.78
CA PRO A 130 17.77 -4.16 26.79
C PRO A 130 17.24 -4.46 28.20
N LYS A 131 18.12 -4.97 29.08
CA LYS A 131 17.80 -5.16 30.51
C LYS A 131 17.45 -3.80 31.15
N GLY A 132 16.57 -3.79 32.15
CA GLY A 132 16.15 -2.57 32.87
C GLY A 132 15.08 -1.71 32.17
N ARG A 133 14.77 -1.95 30.90
CA ARG A 133 13.67 -1.23 30.21
C ARG A 133 12.32 -1.88 30.50
N TRP A 134 11.35 -1.14 31.03
CA TRP A 134 9.99 -1.68 31.24
C TRP A 134 9.24 -1.98 29.93
N ARG A 135 9.15 -1.01 29.01
CA ARG A 135 8.37 -1.16 27.77
C ARG A 135 9.05 -2.09 26.75
N PRO A 136 8.34 -3.11 26.22
CA PRO A 136 8.89 -3.98 25.17
C PRO A 136 8.98 -3.26 23.83
N TRP A 137 9.98 -3.64 23.04
CA TRP A 137 10.03 -3.25 21.63
C TRP A 137 9.06 -4.11 20.83
N ARG A 138 8.27 -3.45 19.98
CA ARG A 138 7.22 -4.08 19.18
C ARG A 138 7.46 -3.77 17.71
N ARG A 139 7.36 -4.80 16.88
CA ARG A 139 7.40 -4.70 15.42
C ARG A 139 6.06 -5.12 14.87
N GLN A 140 5.32 -4.15 14.37
CA GLN A 140 4.00 -4.39 13.79
C GLN A 140 4.15 -4.79 12.33
N LEU A 141 3.49 -5.88 11.93
CA LEU A 141 3.32 -6.27 10.54
C LEU A 141 2.03 -5.69 9.96
N VAL A 142 1.92 -5.72 8.64
CA VAL A 142 0.82 -5.09 7.90
C VAL A 142 0.29 -6.05 6.86
N HIS A 143 -1.03 -6.16 6.75
CA HIS A 143 -1.68 -6.81 5.63
C HIS A 143 -2.12 -5.74 4.64
N ILE A 144 -1.99 -6.01 3.35
CA ILE A 144 -2.44 -5.11 2.28
C ILE A 144 -3.41 -5.88 1.43
N GLU A 145 -4.59 -5.32 1.22
CA GLU A 145 -5.57 -5.84 0.28
C GLU A 145 -5.68 -4.89 -0.91
N VAL A 146 -5.75 -5.46 -2.10
CA VAL A 146 -6.00 -4.73 -3.34
C VAL A 146 -7.07 -5.43 -4.14
N VAL A 147 -7.99 -4.64 -4.66
CA VAL A 147 -9.04 -5.04 -5.58
C VAL A 147 -9.07 -4.04 -6.73
N ALA A 148 -8.98 -4.57 -7.94
CA ALA A 148 -9.07 -3.77 -9.16
C ALA A 148 -10.15 -4.33 -10.08
N LYS A 149 -10.83 -3.43 -10.77
CA LYS A 149 -11.93 -3.74 -11.68
C LYS A 149 -11.53 -3.28 -13.08
N GLU A 150 -11.91 -4.06 -14.08
CA GLU A 150 -11.82 -3.63 -15.48
C GLU A 150 -12.80 -2.46 -15.69
N GLY A 151 -12.28 -1.35 -16.20
CA GLY A 151 -13.04 -0.11 -16.44
C GLY A 151 -13.89 -0.15 -17.69
#